data_AF-M3AP97-F1
#
_entry.id   AF-M3AP97-F1
#
_cell.length_a   1.000
_cell.length_b   1.000
_cell.length_c   1.000
_cell.angle_alpha   90.00
_cell.angle_beta   90.00
_cell.angle_gamma   90.00
#
_symmetry.space_group_name_H-M   'P 1'
#
loop_
_entity.id
_entity.type
_entity.pdbx_description
1 polymer ?
#
loop_
_entity_poly.entity_id
_entity_poly.type
_entity_poly.pdbx_seq_one_letter_code
_entity_poly.pdbx_strand_id
1 'polypeptide(L)'
;MTYAVQSGDTFWSISQKLGISLQALQAANPGIASENLQVGQVLKTPGSVSAKYTIVQGDTLWSIARKHGISLEALQAANPGVNASSLQVEQVLNLPSESTTTPTNGDHPSNGNYVNYGGPASNFPDPRLWASYDTLWAQNRRLMAYHDPPSEIALIKSSIDRVSTESGVDRRVILCIIIQESGGNVRVRTVS
;
A
#
# COMPACT_ATOMS: atom_id res chain seq x y z
N MET A 1 6.00 6.46 28.00
CA MET A 1 4.63 6.65 28.49
C MET A 1 4.07 5.27 28.85
N THR A 2 2.93 5.17 29.53
CA THR A 2 2.34 3.87 29.92
C THR A 2 0.84 3.85 29.63
N TYR A 3 0.30 2.66 29.36
CA TYR A 3 -1.13 2.44 29.11
C TYR A 3 -1.65 1.34 30.05
N ALA A 4 -2.77 1.59 30.74
CA ALA A 4 -3.42 0.58 31.58
C ALA A 4 -4.50 -0.15 30.77
N VAL A 5 -4.37 -1.47 30.66
CA VAL A 5 -5.26 -2.36 29.91
C VAL A 5 -6.69 -2.25 30.45
N GLN A 6 -7.66 -2.05 29.55
CA GLN A 6 -9.08 -1.98 29.84
C GLN A 6 -9.77 -3.31 29.49
N SER A 7 -11.01 -3.51 29.96
CA SER A 7 -11.79 -4.70 29.62
C SER A 7 -11.99 -4.81 28.11
N GLY A 8 -11.62 -5.96 27.54
CA GLY A 8 -11.72 -6.23 26.09
C GLY A 8 -10.52 -5.73 25.27
N ASP A 9 -9.50 -5.13 25.89
CA ASP A 9 -8.30 -4.73 25.18
C ASP A 9 -7.45 -5.94 24.75
N THR A 10 -6.86 -5.83 23.56
CA THR A 10 -5.80 -6.69 23.03
C THR A 10 -4.59 -5.82 22.73
N PHE A 11 -3.40 -6.42 22.59
CA PHE A 11 -2.24 -5.66 22.10
C PHE A 11 -2.52 -4.98 20.75
N TRP A 12 -3.32 -5.61 19.90
CA TRP A 12 -3.74 -5.04 18.62
C TRP A 12 -4.67 -3.83 18.80
N SER A 13 -5.74 -3.94 19.60
CA SER A 13 -6.67 -2.81 19.80
C SER A 13 -6.00 -1.63 20.52
N ILE A 14 -5.09 -1.91 21.45
CA ILE A 14 -4.29 -0.89 22.14
C ILE A 14 -3.34 -0.22 21.15
N SER A 15 -2.65 -0.98 20.30
CA SER A 15 -1.73 -0.40 19.33
C SER A 15 -2.46 0.51 18.33
N GLN A 16 -3.65 0.12 17.88
CA GLN A 16 -4.52 0.95 17.04
C GLN A 16 -4.97 2.22 17.77
N LYS A 17 -5.46 2.09 19.01
CA LYS A 17 -5.93 3.21 19.84
C LYS A 17 -4.83 4.24 20.11
N LEU A 18 -3.59 3.79 20.25
CA LEU A 18 -2.44 4.63 20.56
C LEU A 18 -1.67 5.08 19.31
N GLY A 19 -2.05 4.62 18.11
CA GLY A 19 -1.35 4.95 16.87
C GLY A 19 0.10 4.47 16.84
N ILE A 20 0.41 3.36 17.51
CA ILE A 20 1.74 2.75 17.55
C ILE A 20 1.71 1.36 16.93
N SER A 21 2.87 0.84 16.49
CA SER A 21 2.91 -0.51 15.91
C SER A 21 2.71 -1.58 16.98
N LEU A 22 2.02 -2.67 16.61
CA LEU A 22 1.86 -3.85 17.47
C LEU A 22 3.22 -4.40 17.91
N GLN A 23 4.17 -4.47 16.98
CA GLN A 23 5.53 -4.95 17.23
C GLN A 23 6.29 -4.04 18.20
N ALA A 24 6.18 -2.71 18.08
CA ALA A 24 6.83 -1.79 19.01
C ALA A 24 6.21 -1.89 20.41
N LEU A 25 4.89 -2.05 20.49
CA LEU A 25 4.21 -2.28 21.76
C LEU A 25 4.63 -3.63 22.39
N GLN A 26 4.77 -4.70 21.62
CA GLN A 26 5.27 -6.00 22.11
C GLN A 26 6.75 -5.92 22.53
N ALA A 27 7.60 -5.29 21.72
CA ALA A 27 9.03 -5.12 22.00
C ALA A 27 9.28 -4.25 23.23
N ALA A 28 8.44 -3.25 23.49
CA ALA A 28 8.49 -2.45 24.71
C ALA A 28 8.08 -3.23 25.97
N ASN A 29 7.42 -4.38 25.81
CA ASN A 29 6.87 -5.21 26.87
C ASN A 29 7.35 -6.67 26.78
N PRO A 30 8.67 -6.92 26.79
CA PRO A 30 9.21 -8.27 26.70
C PRO A 30 8.75 -9.10 27.91
N GLY A 31 8.20 -10.29 27.65
CA GLY A 31 7.68 -11.19 28.69
C GLY A 31 6.20 -11.04 29.02
N ILE A 32 5.48 -10.10 28.38
CA ILE A 32 4.01 -10.06 28.47
C ILE A 32 3.42 -10.88 27.32
N ALA A 33 2.67 -11.94 27.66
CA ALA A 33 1.95 -12.74 26.68
C ALA A 33 0.79 -11.93 26.07
N SER A 34 0.82 -11.72 24.76
CA SER A 34 -0.16 -10.88 24.07
C SER A 34 -1.60 -11.43 24.09
N GLU A 35 -1.75 -12.73 24.35
CA GLU A 35 -3.04 -13.42 24.39
C GLU A 35 -3.67 -13.47 25.78
N ASN A 36 -2.96 -13.01 26.82
CA ASN A 36 -3.43 -13.07 28.20
C ASN A 36 -3.24 -11.74 28.93
N LEU A 37 -3.77 -10.67 28.33
CA LEU A 37 -3.79 -9.35 28.94
C LEU A 37 -4.80 -9.31 30.10
N GLN A 38 -4.35 -8.81 31.26
CA GLN A 38 -5.20 -8.62 32.43
C GLN A 38 -5.68 -7.18 32.53
N VAL A 39 -6.96 -6.99 32.87
CA VAL A 39 -7.50 -5.64 33.11
C VAL A 39 -6.73 -4.98 34.26
N GLY A 40 -6.28 -3.73 34.03
CA GLY A 40 -5.42 -2.98 34.95
C GLY A 40 -3.92 -3.24 34.77
N GLN A 41 -3.52 -4.20 33.93
CA GLN A 41 -2.11 -4.42 33.59
C GLN A 41 -1.53 -3.20 32.88
N VAL A 42 -0.35 -2.74 33.31
CA VAL A 42 0.28 -1.55 32.75
C VAL A 42 1.31 -1.95 31.69
N LEU A 43 1.08 -1.53 30.45
CA LEU A 43 2.01 -1.68 29.33
C LEU A 43 2.90 -0.44 29.22
N LYS A 44 4.19 -0.65 28.99
CA LYS A 44 5.12 0.38 28.54
C LYS A 44 4.77 0.72 27.11
N THR A 45 4.54 1.99 26.82
CA THR A 45 4.44 2.46 25.44
C THR A 45 5.80 3.02 25.04
N PRO A 46 6.32 2.67 23.84
CA PRO A 46 7.52 3.30 23.32
C PRO A 46 7.34 4.81 23.43
N GLY A 47 8.23 5.48 24.16
CA GLY A 47 8.16 6.92 24.28
C GLY A 47 8.45 7.53 22.91
N SER A 48 7.58 8.43 22.44
CA SER A 48 7.84 9.28 21.27
C SER A 48 9.04 10.19 21.54
N VAL A 49 10.25 9.66 21.40
CA VAL A 49 11.44 10.51 21.21
C VAL A 49 11.47 10.85 19.74
N SER A 50 10.70 11.88 19.39
CA SER A 50 10.66 12.42 18.05
C SER A 50 12.05 12.94 17.70
N ALA A 51 12.79 12.22 16.84
CA ALA A 51 14.02 12.78 16.29
C ALA A 51 13.64 14.03 15.49
N LYS A 52 14.42 15.11 15.55
CA LYS A 52 14.14 16.32 14.77
C LYS A 52 14.93 16.29 13.47
N TYR A 53 14.31 16.75 12.38
CA TYR A 53 14.97 16.90 11.08
C TYR A 53 14.79 18.30 10.55
N THR A 54 15.88 18.95 10.14
CA THR A 54 15.86 20.27 9.52
C THR A 54 15.82 20.12 8.00
N ILE A 55 14.78 20.66 7.36
CA ILE A 55 14.59 20.62 5.91
C ILE A 55 15.72 21.35 5.20
N VAL A 56 16.33 20.70 4.21
CA VAL A 56 17.34 21.30 3.34
C VAL A 56 16.80 21.53 1.92
N GLN A 57 17.53 22.28 1.12
CA GLN A 57 17.14 22.55 -0.27
C GLN A 57 16.96 21.25 -1.06
N GLY A 58 15.82 21.10 -1.72
CA GLY A 58 15.48 19.94 -2.55
C GLY A 58 14.75 18.82 -1.82
N ASP A 59 14.54 18.93 -0.50
CA ASP A 59 13.74 17.97 0.24
C ASP A 59 12.25 18.06 -0.10
N THR A 60 11.62 16.88 -0.10
CA THR A 60 10.18 16.70 -0.04
C THR A 60 9.82 15.84 1.18
N LEU A 61 8.61 15.96 1.72
CA LEU A 61 8.16 15.09 2.82
C LEU A 61 8.31 13.60 2.45
N TRP A 62 8.05 13.25 1.19
CA TRP A 62 8.24 11.90 0.69
C TRP A 62 9.70 11.45 0.75
N SER A 63 10.64 12.27 0.27
CA SER A 63 12.07 11.93 0.30
C SER A 63 12.63 11.83 1.73
N ILE A 64 12.16 12.67 2.65
CA ILE A 64 12.53 12.64 4.07
C ILE A 64 11.97 11.37 4.71
N ALA A 65 10.67 11.10 4.51
CA ALA A 65 10.01 9.91 5.04
C ALA A 65 10.74 8.63 4.61
N ARG A 66 11.04 8.53 3.30
CA ARG A 66 11.78 7.40 2.73
C ARG A 66 13.20 7.27 3.28
N LYS A 67 13.95 8.38 3.39
CA LYS A 67 15.31 8.41 3.93
C LYS A 67 15.37 7.95 5.39
N HIS A 68 14.32 8.24 6.15
CA HIS A 68 14.22 7.92 7.57
C HIS A 68 13.38 6.66 7.87
N GLY A 69 12.96 5.92 6.84
CA GLY A 69 12.24 4.66 7.01
C GLY A 69 10.87 4.78 7.69
N ILE A 70 10.20 5.94 7.55
CA ILE A 70 8.87 6.23 8.12
C ILE A 70 7.85 6.45 7.01
N SER A 71 6.56 6.23 7.28
CA SER A 71 5.51 6.53 6.30
C SER A 71 5.26 8.03 6.16
N LEU A 72 4.81 8.47 4.98
CA LEU A 72 4.46 9.87 4.74
C LEU A 72 3.33 10.33 5.66
N GLU A 73 2.33 9.48 5.89
CA GLU A 73 1.20 9.74 6.77
C GLU A 73 1.66 9.93 8.21
N ALA A 74 2.58 9.08 8.69
CA ALA A 74 3.13 9.20 10.04
C ALA A 74 3.94 10.50 10.18
N LEU A 75 4.71 10.86 9.16
CA LEU A 75 5.46 12.11 9.14
C LEU A 75 4.51 13.34 9.12
N GLN A 76 3.43 13.31 8.34
CA GLN A 76 2.44 14.40 8.32
C GLN A 76 1.66 14.50 9.63
N ALA A 77 1.24 13.36 10.20
CA ALA A 77 0.54 13.30 11.47
C ALA A 77 1.40 13.84 12.63
N ALA A 78 2.71 13.62 12.58
CA ALA A 78 3.66 14.16 13.55
C ALA A 78 3.92 15.67 13.38
N ASN A 79 3.49 16.27 12.25
CA ASN A 79 3.74 17.66 11.91
C ASN A 79 2.44 18.37 11.44
N PRO A 80 1.41 18.43 12.30
CA PRO A 80 0.15 19.09 11.95
C PRO A 80 0.40 20.57 11.63
N GLY A 81 -0.06 21.01 10.46
CA GLY A 81 0.12 22.39 9.98
C GLY A 81 1.29 22.58 9.01
N VAL A 82 2.11 21.56 8.76
CA VAL A 82 3.11 21.61 7.69
C VAL A 82 2.43 21.38 6.33
N ASN A 83 2.63 22.32 5.40
CA ASN A 83 2.13 22.19 4.03
C ASN A 83 3.15 21.44 3.16
N ALA A 84 2.79 20.24 2.73
CA ALA A 84 3.65 19.38 1.90
C ALA A 84 4.06 20.01 0.55
N SER A 85 3.24 20.93 0.02
CA SER A 85 3.50 21.62 -1.25
C SER A 85 4.29 22.93 -1.08
N SER A 86 4.62 23.30 0.15
CA SER A 86 5.26 24.59 0.47
C SER A 86 6.24 24.44 1.65
N LEU A 87 7.17 23.50 1.56
CA LEU A 87 8.21 23.29 2.57
C LEU A 87 9.25 24.42 2.52
N GLN A 88 9.71 24.87 3.69
CA GLN A 88 10.73 25.91 3.81
C GLN A 88 12.06 25.31 4.24
N VAL A 89 13.16 25.77 3.63
CA VAL A 89 14.51 25.43 4.09
C VAL A 89 14.69 25.95 5.52
N GLU A 90 15.42 25.19 6.36
CA GLU A 90 15.57 25.40 7.82
C GLU A 90 14.32 25.12 8.67
N GLN A 91 13.20 24.74 8.07
CA GLN A 91 12.02 24.29 8.82
C GLN A 91 12.31 22.95 9.51
N VAL A 92 11.97 22.86 10.78
CA VAL A 92 12.21 21.65 11.59
C VAL A 92 10.95 20.77 11.62
N LEU A 93 11.11 19.51 11.23
CA LEU A 93 10.11 18.45 11.33
C LEU A 93 10.37 17.55 12.54
N ASN A 94 9.29 17.09 13.16
CA ASN A 94 9.29 15.99 14.11
C ASN A 94 9.24 14.67 13.33
N LEU A 95 10.27 13.84 13.46
CA LEU A 95 10.28 12.48 12.94
C LEU A 95 9.70 11.54 14.01
N PRO A 96 8.61 10.81 13.75
CA PRO A 96 8.10 9.82 14.68
C PRO A 96 9.10 8.68 14.89
N SER A 97 9.20 8.16 16.12
CA SER A 97 10.00 6.97 16.44
C SER A 97 9.30 5.72 15.88
N GLU A 98 9.75 5.26 14.72
CA GLU A 98 9.40 4.02 14.02
C GLU A 98 7.95 3.51 14.14
N SER A 99 7.17 3.82 13.10
CA SER A 99 6.22 2.87 12.51
C SER A 99 6.99 2.00 11.51
N THR A 100 7.72 0.97 11.96
CA THR A 100 8.13 -0.10 11.05
C THR A 100 6.89 -0.87 10.62
N THR A 101 6.22 -0.40 9.57
CA THR A 101 5.67 -1.34 8.60
C THR A 101 6.87 -2.02 7.95
N THR A 102 7.18 -3.24 8.39
CA THR A 102 7.88 -4.25 7.57
C THR A 102 7.29 -4.22 6.14
N PRO A 103 8.10 -4.51 5.10
CA PRO A 103 8.01 -3.89 3.79
C PRO A 103 6.66 -4.14 3.11
N THR A 104 5.77 -3.14 3.16
CA THR A 104 4.67 -3.01 2.18
C THR A 104 5.19 -2.16 1.04
N ASN A 105 5.60 -2.84 -0.04
CA ASN A 105 5.94 -2.19 -1.29
C ASN A 105 4.75 -1.36 -1.82
N GLY A 106 5.02 -0.10 -2.17
CA GLY A 106 4.32 0.62 -3.25
C GLY A 106 3.30 1.65 -2.82
N ASP A 107 3.77 2.88 -2.61
CA ASP A 107 2.97 4.11 -2.58
C ASP A 107 2.30 4.38 -3.96
N HIS A 108 0.97 4.39 -4.03
CA HIS A 108 0.20 5.22 -4.97
C HIS A 108 -1.11 5.65 -4.27
N PRO A 109 -1.52 6.93 -4.36
CA PRO A 109 -2.46 7.48 -3.40
C PRO A 109 -3.94 7.30 -3.77
N SER A 110 -4.75 7.25 -2.70
CA SER A 110 -6.14 7.69 -2.54
C SER A 110 -7.30 6.69 -2.65
N ASN A 111 -8.16 6.75 -1.60
CA ASN A 111 -9.50 6.19 -1.41
C ASN A 111 -9.66 4.68 -1.18
N GLY A 112 -9.53 4.28 0.10
CA GLY A 112 -10.37 3.27 0.76
C GLY A 112 -10.23 1.81 0.33
N ASN A 113 -9.87 0.94 1.28
CA ASN A 113 -9.97 -0.53 1.19
C ASN A 113 -9.06 -1.25 0.17
N TYR A 114 -7.82 -0.80 -0.02
CA TYR A 114 -6.82 -1.65 -0.68
C TYR A 114 -6.10 -2.53 0.34
N VAL A 115 -6.30 -3.85 0.23
CA VAL A 115 -5.47 -4.83 0.94
C VAL A 115 -4.24 -5.08 0.08
N ASN A 116 -3.06 -4.77 0.62
CA ASN A 116 -1.79 -5.04 -0.06
C ASN A 116 -1.46 -6.53 0.06
N TYR A 117 -1.48 -7.22 -1.08
CA TYR A 117 -1.05 -8.61 -1.17
C TYR A 117 0.34 -8.66 -1.82
N GLY A 118 1.31 -9.24 -1.11
CA GLY A 118 2.68 -9.40 -1.57
C GLY A 118 3.33 -10.65 -0.98
N GLY A 119 4.51 -11.03 -1.47
CA GLY A 119 5.18 -12.28 -1.08
C GLY A 119 4.67 -13.50 -1.87
N PRO A 120 4.71 -14.71 -1.29
CA PRO A 120 4.26 -15.92 -1.98
C PRO A 120 2.81 -15.84 -2.45
N ALA A 121 2.47 -16.62 -3.49
CA ALA A 121 1.11 -16.64 -4.06
C ALA A 121 0.01 -16.97 -3.03
N SER A 122 0.33 -17.71 -1.97
CA SER A 122 -0.58 -18.01 -0.86
C SER A 122 -1.07 -16.78 -0.09
N ASN A 123 -0.38 -15.65 -0.22
CA ASN A 123 -0.76 -14.41 0.45
C ASN A 123 -1.85 -13.67 -0.33
N PHE A 124 -2.12 -14.02 -1.58
CA PHE A 124 -3.14 -13.39 -2.40
C PHE A 124 -4.50 -14.07 -2.16
N PRO A 125 -5.63 -13.34 -2.31
CA PRO A 125 -6.96 -13.92 -2.21
C PRO A 125 -7.13 -15.04 -3.22
N ASP A 126 -7.97 -16.01 -2.88
CA ASP A 126 -8.39 -17.05 -3.81
C ASP A 126 -8.79 -16.39 -5.16
N PRO A 127 -8.20 -16.82 -6.29
CA PRO A 127 -8.50 -16.24 -7.61
C PRO A 127 -9.98 -16.26 -8.00
N ARG A 128 -10.81 -17.06 -7.34
CA ARG A 128 -12.28 -17.08 -7.49
C ARG A 128 -12.97 -15.84 -6.92
N LEU A 129 -12.31 -15.13 -5.99
CA LEU A 129 -12.81 -13.87 -5.42
C LEU A 129 -12.48 -12.66 -6.30
N TRP A 130 -11.59 -12.83 -7.28
CA TRP A 130 -11.23 -11.75 -8.19
C TRP A 130 -12.36 -11.51 -9.19
N ALA A 131 -12.41 -10.30 -9.75
CA ALA A 131 -13.32 -10.01 -10.85
C ALA A 131 -13.12 -11.01 -12.01
N SER A 132 -14.23 -11.41 -12.63
CA SER A 132 -14.19 -12.32 -13.77
C SER A 132 -13.52 -11.65 -14.98
N TYR A 133 -13.04 -12.47 -15.92
CA TYR A 133 -12.49 -11.96 -17.18
C TYR A 133 -13.50 -11.06 -17.92
N ASP A 134 -14.78 -11.46 -18.00
CA ASP A 134 -15.80 -10.67 -18.70
C ASP A 134 -16.06 -9.33 -18.02
N THR A 135 -16.05 -9.29 -16.68
CA THR A 135 -16.15 -8.03 -15.92
C THR A 135 -14.96 -7.12 -16.20
N LEU A 136 -13.73 -7.64 -16.12
CA LEU A 136 -12.52 -6.86 -16.40
C LEU A 136 -12.47 -6.37 -17.84
N TRP A 137 -12.87 -7.21 -18.79
CA TRP A 137 -12.98 -6.86 -20.20
C TRP A 137 -13.96 -5.71 -20.41
N ALA A 138 -15.17 -5.80 -19.86
CA ALA A 138 -16.18 -4.75 -19.99
C ALA A 138 -15.71 -3.40 -19.41
N GLN A 139 -14.98 -3.40 -18.30
CA GLN A 139 -14.44 -2.19 -17.68
C GLN A 139 -13.31 -1.54 -18.47
N ASN A 140 -12.48 -2.34 -19.15
CA ASN A 140 -11.25 -1.87 -19.81
C ASN A 140 -11.38 -1.72 -21.33
N ARG A 141 -12.35 -2.35 -22.00
CA ARG A 141 -12.51 -2.28 -23.47
C ARG A 141 -12.66 -0.85 -24.01
N ARG A 142 -13.13 0.09 -23.17
CA ARG A 142 -13.20 1.52 -23.51
C ARG A 142 -11.82 2.13 -23.80
N LEU A 143 -10.75 1.58 -23.21
CA LEU A 143 -9.39 2.04 -23.43
C LEU A 143 -8.91 1.68 -24.84
N MET A 144 -9.22 0.47 -25.30
CA MET A 144 -8.92 0.03 -26.68
C MET A 144 -9.73 0.84 -27.71
N ALA A 145 -10.96 1.21 -27.37
CA ALA A 145 -11.83 1.99 -28.25
C ALA A 145 -11.31 3.41 -28.56
N TYR A 146 -10.29 3.92 -27.84
CA TYR A 146 -9.60 5.15 -28.22
C TYR A 146 -8.74 5.00 -29.49
N HIS A 147 -8.36 3.77 -29.84
CA HIS A 147 -7.39 3.49 -30.92
C HIS A 147 -7.94 2.57 -32.01
N ASP A 148 -8.92 1.73 -31.66
CA ASP A 148 -9.34 0.59 -32.47
C ASP A 148 -10.86 0.58 -32.72
N PRO A 149 -11.31 0.23 -33.95
CA PRO A 149 -12.72 0.04 -34.25
C PRO A 149 -13.27 -1.23 -33.56
N PRO A 150 -14.61 -1.36 -33.41
CA PRO A 150 -15.22 -2.51 -32.74
C PRO A 150 -14.82 -3.89 -33.28
N SER A 151 -14.57 -4.00 -34.59
CA SER A 151 -14.11 -5.24 -35.23
C SER A 151 -12.71 -5.64 -34.76
N GLU A 152 -11.79 -4.69 -34.63
CA GLU A 152 -10.43 -4.94 -34.16
C GLU A 152 -10.42 -5.25 -32.66
N ILE A 153 -11.24 -4.57 -31.87
CA ILE A 153 -11.45 -4.91 -30.45
C ILE A 153 -11.97 -6.35 -30.30
N ALA A 154 -12.84 -6.80 -31.20
CA ALA A 154 -13.31 -8.19 -31.20
C ALA A 154 -12.18 -9.19 -31.54
N LEU A 155 -11.28 -8.82 -32.46
CA LEU A 155 -10.07 -9.61 -32.77
C LEU A 155 -9.10 -9.67 -31.59
N ILE A 156 -8.93 -8.57 -30.85
CA ILE A 156 -8.11 -8.56 -29.62
C ILE A 156 -8.71 -9.55 -28.61
N LYS A 157 -10.04 -9.52 -28.42
CA LYS A 157 -10.71 -10.45 -27.50
C LYS A 157 -10.50 -11.91 -27.88
N SER A 158 -10.74 -12.26 -29.15
CA SER A 158 -10.56 -13.63 -29.63
C SER A 158 -9.11 -14.08 -29.58
N SER A 159 -8.16 -13.16 -29.78
CA SER A 159 -6.73 -13.44 -29.64
C SER A 159 -6.33 -13.74 -28.19
N ILE A 160 -6.89 -13.00 -27.22
CA ILE A 160 -6.69 -13.30 -25.79
C ILE A 160 -7.24 -14.69 -25.45
N ASP A 161 -8.45 -15.02 -25.92
CA ASP A 161 -9.07 -16.33 -25.70
C ASP A 161 -8.19 -17.46 -26.28
N ARG A 162 -7.64 -17.26 -27.48
CA ARG A 162 -6.74 -18.21 -28.14
C ARG A 162 -5.42 -18.39 -27.38
N VAL A 163 -4.72 -17.30 -27.09
CA VAL A 163 -3.42 -17.34 -26.38
C VAL A 163 -3.59 -17.97 -25.01
N SER A 164 -4.65 -17.65 -24.28
CA SER A 164 -4.94 -18.27 -22.98
C SER A 164 -5.13 -19.78 -23.10
N THR A 165 -5.87 -20.23 -24.11
CA THR A 165 -6.09 -21.67 -24.35
C THR A 165 -4.81 -22.39 -24.72
N GLU A 166 -3.96 -21.79 -25.56
CA GLU A 166 -2.71 -22.40 -26.04
C GLU A 166 -1.60 -22.40 -24.97
N SER A 167 -1.51 -21.33 -24.17
CA SER A 167 -0.44 -21.17 -23.17
C SER A 167 -0.80 -21.64 -21.76
N GLY A 168 -2.08 -21.81 -21.45
CA GLY A 168 -2.57 -22.03 -20.09
C GLY A 168 -2.53 -20.79 -19.19
N VAL A 169 -2.09 -19.63 -19.70
CA VAL A 169 -2.08 -18.38 -18.94
C VAL A 169 -3.51 -17.85 -18.81
N ASP A 170 -3.87 -17.38 -17.62
CA ASP A 170 -5.19 -16.81 -17.35
C ASP A 170 -5.45 -15.56 -18.20
N ARG A 171 -6.63 -15.49 -18.84
CA ARG A 171 -7.06 -14.37 -19.70
C ARG A 171 -6.97 -13.02 -19.01
N ARG A 172 -7.20 -12.98 -17.69
CA ARG A 172 -7.11 -11.78 -16.87
C ARG A 172 -5.69 -11.23 -16.86
N VAL A 173 -4.69 -12.11 -16.74
CA VAL A 173 -3.26 -11.72 -16.77
C VAL A 173 -2.88 -11.14 -18.13
N ILE A 174 -3.28 -11.81 -19.22
CA ILE A 174 -3.01 -11.34 -20.59
C ILE A 174 -3.65 -9.96 -20.81
N LEU A 175 -4.92 -9.79 -20.40
CA LEU A 175 -5.61 -8.50 -20.49
C LEU A 175 -4.90 -7.42 -19.67
N CYS A 176 -4.50 -7.73 -18.43
CA CYS A 176 -3.79 -6.77 -17.57
C CYS A 176 -2.48 -6.31 -18.20
N ILE A 177 -1.70 -7.21 -18.79
CA ILE A 177 -0.46 -6.86 -19.50
C ILE A 177 -0.76 -5.93 -20.68
N ILE A 178 -1.75 -6.25 -21.52
CA ILE A 178 -2.13 -5.38 -22.65
C ILE A 178 -2.52 -3.97 -22.17
N ILE A 179 -3.29 -3.87 -21.09
CA ILE A 179 -3.71 -2.56 -20.56
C ILE A 179 -2.54 -1.80 -19.92
N GLN A 180 -1.67 -2.46 -19.15
CA GLN A 180 -0.57 -1.82 -18.44
C GLN A 180 0.57 -1.40 -19.36
N GLU A 181 0.93 -2.26 -20.32
CA GLU A 181 2.08 -2.03 -21.19
C GLU A 181 1.76 -1.11 -22.37
N SER A 182 0.53 -1.15 -22.89
CA SER A 182 0.19 -0.42 -24.12
C SER A 182 -1.05 0.46 -24.02
N GLY A 183 -1.68 0.56 -22.84
CA GLY A 183 -2.94 1.28 -22.68
C GLY A 183 -4.09 0.66 -23.46
N GLY A 184 -3.97 -0.59 -23.92
CA GLY A 184 -4.96 -1.27 -24.76
C GLY A 184 -4.70 -1.23 -26.26
N ASN A 185 -3.64 -0.57 -26.74
CA ASN A 185 -3.28 -0.56 -28.15
C ASN A 185 -2.29 -1.70 -28.47
N VAL A 186 -2.72 -2.73 -29.18
CA VAL A 186 -1.87 -3.90 -29.48
C VAL A 186 -1.07 -3.76 -30.79
N ARG A 187 -1.16 -2.61 -31.46
CA ARG A 187 -0.47 -2.42 -32.74
C ARG A 187 1.02 -2.26 -32.52
N VAL A 188 1.80 -3.16 -33.11
CA VAL A 188 3.25 -3.04 -33.22
C VAL A 188 3.58 -2.31 -34.52
N ARG A 189 4.43 -1.27 -34.48
CA ARG A 189 5.07 -0.78 -35.71
C ARG A 189 6.03 -1.86 -36.18
N THR A 190 5.67 -2.60 -37.21
CA THR A 190 6.63 -3.39 -37.96
C THR A 190 7.53 -2.42 -38.72
N VAL A 191 8.81 -2.37 -38.35
CA VAL A 191 9.82 -1.84 -39.28
C VAL A 191 9.83 -2.82 -40.46
N SER A 192 9.56 -2.28 -41.64
CA SER A 192 9.69 -3.03 -42.91
C SER A 192 11.15 -3.11 -43.29
#